data_AF-A0A1M7QVP2-F1
#
_entry.id   AF-A0A1M7QVP2-F1
#
_cell.length_a   1.000
_cell.length_b   1.000
_cell.length_c   1.000
_cell.angle_alpha   90.00
_cell.angle_beta   90.00
_cell.angle_gamma   90.00
#
_symmetry.space_group_name_H-M   'P 1'
#
loop_
_entity.id
_entity.type
_entity.pdbx_description
1 polymer ?
#
loop_
_entity_poly.entity_id
_entity_poly.type
_entity_poly.pdbx_seq_one_letter_code
_entity_poly.pdbx_strand_id
1 'polypeptide(L)'
;MTELDIYLAKHYLNDNQLARASSMSIEKIDTLIRDRLIPTPAYVVTDNGELRSHVFGAMAAPGAQPGRYFHPSQLVWIAQALQAIASDSSAHLKDRFTSRFAAALATLNLSTWRLRDSFYDDGTPIPGGLQARTDSAWSFFLNGTFALCVANPVSEAHIAYKEVLQEKLTQLSENGS
;
A
#
# COMPACT_ATOMS: atom_id res chain seq x y z
N MET A 1 16.23 -0.71 23.96
CA MET A 1 15.58 -1.11 22.69
C MET A 1 14.27 -1.78 23.07
N THR A 2 13.15 -1.22 22.63
CA THR A 2 11.79 -1.67 22.96
C THR A 2 11.38 -2.89 22.11
N GLU A 3 10.27 -3.55 22.44
CA GLU A 3 9.69 -4.60 21.57
C GLU A 3 9.32 -4.04 20.19
N LEU A 4 8.83 -2.79 20.15
CA LEU A 4 8.54 -2.09 18.90
C LEU A 4 9.81 -1.89 18.06
N ASP A 5 10.93 -1.47 18.67
CA ASP A 5 12.21 -1.33 17.95
C ASP A 5 12.68 -2.67 17.36
N ILE A 6 12.53 -3.77 18.11
CA ILE A 6 12.86 -5.12 17.63
C ILE A 6 11.98 -5.49 16.43
N TYR A 7 10.67 -5.23 16.52
CA TYR A 7 9.73 -5.47 15.44
C TYR A 7 10.08 -4.66 14.19
N LEU A 8 10.31 -3.35 14.35
CA LEU A 8 10.65 -2.45 13.25
C LEU A 8 11.97 -2.83 12.59
N ALA A 9 13.01 -3.14 13.38
CA ALA A 9 14.30 -3.57 12.87
C ALA A 9 14.25 -4.91 12.12
N LYS A 10 13.32 -5.80 12.49
CA LYS A 10 13.14 -7.11 11.85
C LYS A 10 12.37 -7.03 10.54
N HIS A 11 11.38 -6.14 10.45
CA HIS A 11 10.39 -6.15 9.37
C HIS A 11 10.43 -4.95 8.43
N TYR A 12 11.15 -3.88 8.81
CA TYR A 12 11.17 -2.61 8.07
C TYR A 12 12.60 -2.10 7.88
N LEU A 13 12.73 -1.18 6.93
CA LEU A 13 13.94 -0.42 6.65
C LEU A 13 13.75 1.01 7.16
N ASN A 14 14.69 1.52 7.94
CA ASN A 14 14.76 2.96 8.20
C ASN A 14 15.35 3.73 7.02
N ASP A 15 15.36 5.07 7.08
CA ASP A 15 15.90 5.95 6.04
C ASP A 15 17.29 5.52 5.54
N ASN A 16 18.23 5.28 6.46
CA ASN A 16 19.60 4.90 6.13
C ASN A 16 19.66 3.54 5.42
N GLN A 17 18.89 2.57 5.91
CA GLN A 17 18.82 1.24 5.32
C GLN A 17 18.18 1.28 3.92
N LEU A 18 17.09 2.03 3.75
CA LEU A 18 16.41 2.17 2.47
C LEU A 18 17.29 2.91 1.45
N ALA A 19 17.91 4.02 1.84
CA ALA A 19 18.85 4.78 1.00
C ALA A 19 19.99 3.89 0.52
N ARG A 20 20.63 3.14 1.44
CA ARG A 20 21.69 2.20 1.10
C ARG A 20 21.21 1.08 0.17
N ALA A 21 20.06 0.46 0.46
CA ALA A 21 19.54 -0.66 -0.32
C ALA A 21 19.08 -0.25 -1.72
N SER A 22 18.57 0.97 -1.88
CA SER A 22 18.16 1.53 -3.18
C SER A 22 19.30 2.21 -3.94
N SER A 23 20.47 2.38 -3.32
CA SER A 23 21.56 3.23 -3.85
C SER A 23 21.09 4.65 -4.20
N MET A 24 20.16 5.19 -3.41
CA MET A 24 19.60 6.54 -3.57
C MET A 24 19.78 7.35 -2.30
N SER A 25 19.85 8.67 -2.43
CA SER A 25 19.76 9.55 -1.27
C SER A 25 18.31 9.63 -0.80
N ILE A 26 18.11 9.94 0.48
CA ILE A 26 16.77 10.02 1.05
C ILE A 26 15.96 11.19 0.44
N GLU A 27 16.63 12.26 0.02
CA GLU A 27 16.01 13.40 -0.65
C GLU A 27 15.42 13.02 -2.02
N LYS A 28 16.07 12.10 -2.74
CA LYS A 28 15.53 11.57 -4.00
C LYS A 28 14.32 10.67 -3.72
N ILE A 29 14.38 9.84 -2.68
CA ILE A 29 13.24 9.01 -2.26
C ILE A 29 12.06 9.91 -1.85
N ASP A 30 12.32 10.98 -1.11
CA ASP A 30 11.31 11.96 -0.71
C ASP A 30 10.70 12.68 -1.91
N THR A 31 11.48 12.91 -2.96
CA THR A 31 10.97 13.44 -4.24
C THR A 31 10.01 12.44 -4.89
N LEU A 32 10.37 11.16 -4.96
CA LEU A 32 9.46 10.13 -5.50
C LEU A 32 8.16 10.00 -4.68
N ILE A 33 8.23 10.12 -3.35
CA ILE A 33 7.05 10.10 -2.47
C ILE A 33 6.17 11.33 -2.71
N ARG A 34 6.78 12.52 -2.73
CA ARG A 34 6.09 13.80 -2.98
C ARG A 34 5.42 13.82 -4.35
N ASP A 35 6.08 13.27 -5.37
CA ASP A 35 5.56 13.16 -6.73
C ASP A 35 4.56 11.99 -6.86
N ARG A 36 4.23 11.32 -5.75
CA ARG A 36 3.25 10.23 -5.67
C ARG A 36 3.57 9.04 -6.59
N LEU A 37 4.85 8.76 -6.79
CA LEU A 37 5.33 7.65 -7.62
C LEU A 37 5.58 6.37 -6.81
N ILE A 38 5.85 6.52 -5.51
CA ILE A 38 6.04 5.43 -4.55
C ILE A 38 5.30 5.76 -3.25
N PRO A 39 5.01 4.77 -2.39
CA PRO A 39 4.20 5.03 -1.21
C PRO A 39 5.03 5.66 -0.08
N THR A 40 4.35 6.34 0.84
CA THR A 40 4.92 6.90 2.07
C THR A 40 5.41 5.79 3.03
N PRO A 41 6.18 6.12 4.08
CA PRO A 41 6.53 5.14 5.11
C PRO A 41 5.28 4.48 5.71
N ALA A 42 5.42 3.22 6.09
CA ALA A 42 4.35 2.47 6.74
C ALA A 42 4.16 2.93 8.20
N TYR A 43 5.28 3.24 8.86
CA TYR A 43 5.32 3.83 10.20
C TYR A 43 6.24 5.04 10.28
N VAL A 44 5.88 5.97 11.17
CA VAL A 44 6.75 7.06 11.61
C VAL A 44 6.74 7.10 13.13
N VAL A 45 7.90 6.91 13.75
CA VAL A 45 8.10 7.18 15.19
C VAL A 45 8.59 8.62 15.33
N THR A 46 7.86 9.43 16.07
CA THR A 46 8.20 10.83 16.33
C THR A 46 9.17 10.96 17.50
N ASP A 47 9.85 12.11 17.60
CA ASP A 47 10.77 12.41 18.71
C ASP A 47 10.10 12.40 20.08
N ASN A 48 8.78 12.60 20.14
CA ASN A 48 8.00 12.58 21.37
C ASN A 48 7.57 11.15 21.78
N GLY A 49 8.06 10.11 21.11
CA GLY A 49 7.73 8.72 21.43
C GLY A 49 6.30 8.34 21.02
N GLU A 50 5.84 8.84 19.88
CA GLU A 50 4.56 8.47 19.27
C GLU A 50 4.80 7.73 17.96
N LEU A 51 4.19 6.55 17.79
CA LEU A 51 4.15 5.80 16.55
C LEU A 51 2.92 6.21 15.74
N ARG A 52 3.12 6.57 14.48
CA ARG A 52 2.06 6.96 13.54
C ARG A 52 2.00 6.02 12.36
N SER A 53 0.79 5.68 11.93
CA SER A 53 0.50 5.03 10.65
C SER A 53 -0.83 5.52 10.10
N HIS A 54 -1.05 5.37 8.79
CA HIS A 54 -2.34 5.72 8.19
C HIS A 54 -3.48 4.80 8.68
N VAL A 55 -3.19 3.53 8.94
CA VAL A 55 -4.19 2.51 9.28
C VAL A 55 -4.58 2.55 10.75
N PHE A 56 -3.61 2.68 11.65
CA PHE A 56 -3.83 2.60 13.11
C PHE A 56 -3.80 3.96 13.80
N GLY A 57 -3.60 5.06 13.07
CA GLY A 57 -3.48 6.39 13.64
C GLY A 57 -2.22 6.55 14.49
N ALA A 58 -2.35 7.31 15.58
CA ALA A 58 -1.28 7.60 16.52
C ALA A 58 -1.39 6.73 17.77
N MET A 59 -0.26 6.17 18.21
CA MET A 59 -0.15 5.31 19.39
C MET A 59 1.07 5.70 20.21
N ALA A 60 0.96 5.63 21.54
CA ALA A 60 2.10 5.85 22.43
C ALA A 60 3.15 4.75 22.22
N ALA A 61 4.40 5.16 22.03
CA ALA A 61 5.57 4.31 21.82
C ALA A 61 6.79 4.85 22.62
N PRO A 62 6.67 4.99 23.94
CA PRO A 62 7.73 5.58 24.76
C PRO A 62 9.02 4.76 24.66
N GLY A 63 10.14 5.46 24.42
CA GLY A 63 11.46 4.85 24.31
C GLY A 63 11.76 4.17 22.97
N ALA A 64 10.81 4.17 22.03
CA ALA A 64 11.06 3.72 20.66
C ALA A 64 11.95 4.73 19.90
N GLN A 65 12.76 4.24 18.98
CA GLN A 65 13.68 5.05 18.20
C GLN A 65 12.94 5.90 17.16
N PRO A 66 13.07 7.24 17.18
CA PRO A 66 12.50 8.10 16.17
C PRO A 66 13.00 7.75 14.77
N GLY A 67 12.12 7.88 13.78
CA GLY A 67 12.45 7.60 12.39
C GLY A 67 11.25 7.17 11.55
N ARG A 68 11.50 7.09 10.24
CA ARG A 68 10.55 6.54 9.27
C ARG A 68 10.91 5.10 8.97
N TYR A 69 9.90 4.27 8.83
CA TYR A 69 10.07 2.84 8.61
C TYR A 69 9.26 2.39 7.40
N PHE A 70 9.98 1.85 6.41
CA PHE A 70 9.46 1.43 5.11
C PHE A 70 9.46 -0.08 5.03
N HIS A 71 8.41 -0.66 4.48
CA HIS A 71 8.41 -2.10 4.22
C HIS A 71 9.41 -2.43 3.10
N PRO A 72 10.13 -3.56 3.13
CA PRO A 72 11.14 -3.92 2.11
C PRO A 72 10.62 -3.93 0.67
N SER A 73 9.31 -4.12 0.46
CA SER A 73 8.65 -3.96 -0.84
C SER A 73 8.86 -2.59 -1.50
N GLN A 74 9.18 -1.56 -0.72
CA GLN A 74 9.48 -0.22 -1.22
C GLN A 74 10.55 -0.23 -2.32
N LEU A 75 11.53 -1.14 -2.20
CA LEU A 75 12.61 -1.28 -3.19
C LEU A 75 12.07 -1.66 -4.58
N VAL A 76 11.05 -2.50 -4.65
CA VAL A 76 10.39 -2.89 -5.91
C VAL A 76 9.69 -1.69 -6.51
N TRP A 77 8.98 -0.90 -5.69
CA TRP A 77 8.28 0.29 -6.15
C TRP A 77 9.23 1.41 -6.60
N ILE A 78 10.36 1.60 -5.90
CA ILE A 78 11.43 2.49 -6.34
C ILE A 78 11.95 2.06 -7.71
N ALA A 79 12.28 0.78 -7.90
CA ALA A 79 12.77 0.29 -9.19
C ALA A 79 11.75 0.53 -10.32
N GLN A 80 10.47 0.26 -10.06
CA GLN A 80 9.40 0.52 -11.03
C GLN A 80 9.21 2.01 -11.34
N ALA A 81 9.32 2.89 -10.34
CA ALA A 81 9.22 4.33 -10.53
C ALA A 81 10.38 4.86 -11.37
N LEU A 82 11.60 4.42 -11.09
CA LEU A 82 12.79 4.80 -11.87
C LEU A 82 12.69 4.33 -13.33
N GLN A 83 12.21 3.11 -13.57
CA GLN A 83 11.97 2.61 -14.92
C GLN A 83 10.94 3.46 -15.67
N ALA A 84 9.85 3.86 -14.99
CA ALA A 84 8.83 4.70 -15.58
C ALA A 84 9.37 6.11 -15.91
N ILE A 85 10.16 6.71 -15.02
CA ILE A 85 10.82 8.00 -15.27
C ILE A 85 11.77 7.91 -16.47
N ALA A 86 12.61 6.86 -16.53
CA ALA A 86 13.58 6.68 -17.62
C ALA A 86 12.93 6.51 -19.01
N SER A 87 11.65 6.09 -19.05
CA SER A 87 10.88 5.90 -20.27
C SER A 87 9.84 7.00 -20.51
N ASP A 88 9.91 8.11 -19.75
CA ASP A 88 8.93 9.20 -19.78
C ASP A 88 7.47 8.73 -19.63
N SER A 89 7.28 7.67 -18.83
CA SER A 89 6.00 6.99 -18.61
C SER A 89 5.56 7.00 -17.14
N SER A 90 6.08 7.93 -16.34
CA SER A 90 5.74 8.07 -14.92
C SER A 90 4.24 8.24 -14.69
N ALA A 91 3.55 8.95 -15.59
CA ALA A 91 2.10 9.09 -15.60
C ALA A 91 1.35 7.74 -15.66
N HIS A 92 1.95 6.73 -16.29
CA HIS A 92 1.34 5.41 -16.47
C HIS A 92 1.51 4.47 -15.26
N LEU A 93 2.21 4.88 -14.18
CA LEU A 93 2.32 4.05 -12.97
C LEU A 93 0.95 3.80 -12.33
N LYS A 94 0.15 4.88 -12.19
CA LYS A 94 -1.22 4.79 -11.69
C LYS A 94 -2.04 3.91 -12.62
N ASP A 95 -2.01 4.17 -13.93
CA ASP A 95 -2.80 3.41 -14.91
C ASP A 95 -2.46 1.91 -14.92
N ARG A 96 -1.17 1.57 -14.79
CA ARG A 96 -0.74 0.18 -14.67
C ARG A 96 -1.27 -0.47 -13.40
N PHE A 97 -1.17 0.21 -12.27
CA PHE A 97 -1.71 -0.28 -10.99
C PHE A 97 -3.22 -0.48 -11.09
N THR A 98 -3.97 0.54 -11.53
CA THR A 98 -5.43 0.51 -11.60
C THR A 98 -5.91 -0.56 -12.58
N SER A 99 -5.25 -0.71 -13.73
CA SER A 99 -5.57 -1.77 -14.70
C SER A 99 -5.36 -3.17 -14.12
N ARG A 100 -4.22 -3.43 -13.47
CA ARG A 100 -3.92 -4.73 -12.86
C ARG A 100 -4.85 -5.04 -11.69
N PHE A 101 -5.12 -4.04 -10.85
CA PHE A 101 -6.04 -4.17 -9.74
C PHE A 101 -7.47 -4.45 -10.22
N ALA A 102 -7.94 -3.73 -11.25
CA ALA A 102 -9.25 -3.95 -11.87
C ALA A 102 -9.38 -5.36 -12.46
N ALA A 103 -8.35 -5.86 -13.15
CA ALA A 103 -8.33 -7.22 -13.69
C ALA A 103 -8.41 -8.28 -12.57
N ALA A 104 -7.71 -8.04 -11.45
CA ALA A 104 -7.82 -8.91 -10.27
C ALA A 104 -9.23 -8.87 -9.65
N LEU A 105 -9.84 -7.69 -9.53
CA LEU A 105 -11.23 -7.57 -9.05
C LEU A 105 -12.22 -8.29 -9.96
N ALA A 106 -12.05 -8.21 -11.28
CA ALA A 106 -12.90 -8.93 -12.23
C ALA A 106 -12.80 -10.45 -12.04
N THR A 107 -11.59 -10.97 -11.80
CA THR A 107 -11.38 -12.39 -11.48
C THR A 107 -12.09 -12.78 -10.19
N LEU A 108 -11.90 -11.98 -9.12
CA LEU A 108 -12.47 -12.24 -7.80
C LEU A 108 -14.00 -12.12 -7.76
N ASN A 109 -14.56 -11.24 -8.59
CA ASN A 109 -16.01 -11.12 -8.80
C ASN A 109 -16.61 -12.45 -9.28
N LEU A 110 -15.89 -13.19 -10.11
CA LEU A 110 -16.34 -14.47 -10.65
C LEU A 110 -16.04 -15.65 -9.70
N SER A 111 -14.95 -15.60 -8.94
CA SER A 111 -14.45 -16.76 -8.18
C SER A 111 -14.72 -16.74 -6.68
N THR A 112 -14.86 -15.56 -6.06
CA THR A 112 -14.67 -15.42 -4.60
C THR A 112 -15.83 -14.70 -3.93
N TRP A 113 -16.21 -13.53 -4.43
CA TRP A 113 -17.28 -12.70 -3.88
C TRP A 113 -17.81 -11.75 -4.95
N ARG A 114 -19.14 -11.66 -5.08
CA ARG A 114 -19.78 -10.80 -6.08
C ARG A 114 -19.67 -9.33 -5.67
N LEU A 115 -18.99 -8.54 -6.47
CA LEU A 115 -18.78 -7.10 -6.26
C LEU A 115 -19.86 -6.31 -7.01
N ARG A 116 -21.09 -6.36 -6.49
CA ARG A 116 -22.31 -5.84 -7.15
C ARG A 116 -22.32 -4.32 -7.37
N ASP A 117 -21.47 -3.60 -6.66
CA ASP A 117 -21.25 -2.16 -6.82
C ASP A 117 -20.27 -1.84 -7.98
N SER A 118 -19.52 -2.83 -8.47
CA SER A 118 -18.49 -2.65 -9.49
C SER A 118 -18.71 -3.45 -10.77
N PHE A 119 -19.54 -4.49 -10.74
CA PHE A 119 -19.87 -5.32 -11.89
C PHE A 119 -21.36 -5.64 -11.93
N TYR A 120 -21.94 -5.62 -13.12
CA TYR A 120 -23.28 -6.14 -13.37
C TYR A 120 -23.30 -7.67 -13.25
N ASP A 121 -24.49 -8.27 -13.21
CA ASP A 121 -24.65 -9.72 -13.05
C ASP A 121 -24.02 -10.54 -14.18
N ASP A 122 -23.91 -9.97 -15.38
CA ASP A 122 -23.21 -10.57 -16.53
C ASP A 122 -21.68 -10.43 -16.46
N GLY A 123 -21.15 -9.79 -15.41
CA GLY A 123 -19.73 -9.56 -15.20
C GLY A 123 -19.17 -8.33 -15.90
N THR A 124 -19.98 -7.54 -16.62
CA THR A 124 -19.53 -6.29 -17.22
C THR A 124 -19.24 -5.23 -16.15
N PRO A 125 -18.15 -4.45 -16.25
CA PRO A 125 -17.86 -3.39 -15.28
C PRO A 125 -18.93 -2.31 -15.25
N ILE A 126 -19.35 -1.91 -14.04
CA ILE A 126 -20.21 -0.74 -13.82
C ILE A 126 -19.34 0.52 -13.93
N PRO A 127 -19.63 1.45 -14.87
CA PRO A 127 -18.93 2.72 -14.93
C PRO A 127 -19.00 3.48 -13.60
N GLY A 128 -17.89 4.04 -13.14
CA GLY A 128 -17.79 4.75 -11.85
C GLY A 128 -17.58 3.84 -10.63
N GLY A 129 -18.22 2.68 -10.55
CA GLY A 129 -18.06 1.73 -9.44
C GLY A 129 -16.65 1.15 -9.37
N LEU A 130 -16.20 0.53 -10.48
CA LEU A 130 -14.85 -0.02 -10.58
C LEU A 130 -13.77 1.07 -10.50
N GLN A 131 -14.06 2.26 -11.02
CA GLN A 131 -13.16 3.41 -10.94
C GLN A 131 -12.98 3.86 -9.48
N ALA A 132 -14.07 3.99 -8.71
CA ALA A 132 -14.00 4.39 -7.30
C ALA A 132 -13.14 3.42 -6.47
N ARG A 133 -13.25 2.11 -6.73
CA ARG A 133 -12.42 1.09 -6.06
C ARG A 133 -10.95 1.21 -6.43
N THR A 134 -10.62 1.36 -7.71
CA THR A 134 -9.22 1.47 -8.16
C THR A 134 -8.57 2.79 -7.69
N ASP A 135 -9.31 3.90 -7.68
CA ASP A 135 -8.84 5.19 -7.15
C ASP A 135 -8.60 5.14 -5.64
N SER A 136 -9.50 4.51 -4.89
CA SER A 136 -9.34 4.30 -3.45
C SER A 136 -8.12 3.41 -3.14
N ALA A 137 -7.98 2.29 -3.86
CA ALA A 137 -6.84 1.40 -3.72
C ALA A 137 -5.52 2.11 -4.04
N TRP A 138 -5.46 2.94 -5.07
CA TRP A 138 -4.28 3.75 -5.37
C TRP A 138 -3.94 4.74 -4.25
N SER A 139 -4.95 5.39 -3.67
CA SER A 139 -4.78 6.29 -2.53
C SER A 139 -4.21 5.55 -1.31
N PHE A 140 -4.78 4.39 -0.96
CA PHE A 140 -4.29 3.56 0.15
C PHE A 140 -2.89 3.02 -0.11
N PHE A 141 -2.60 2.61 -1.34
CA PHE A 141 -1.27 2.23 -1.76
C PHE A 141 -0.28 3.34 -1.44
N LEU A 142 -0.51 4.56 -1.94
CA LEU A 142 0.39 5.70 -1.75
C LEU A 142 0.55 6.13 -0.28
N ASN A 143 -0.45 5.90 0.56
CA ASN A 143 -0.37 6.17 2.00
C ASN A 143 0.35 5.07 2.80
N GLY A 144 0.92 4.06 2.12
CA GLY A 144 1.64 2.96 2.78
C GLY A 144 0.72 1.95 3.48
N THR A 145 -0.59 2.00 3.27
CA THR A 145 -1.58 1.14 3.96
C THR A 145 -1.31 -0.34 3.75
N PHE A 146 -1.06 -0.76 2.51
CA PHE A 146 -0.92 -2.19 2.19
C PHE A 146 0.36 -2.81 2.75
N ALA A 147 1.38 -1.99 3.02
CA ALA A 147 2.61 -2.44 3.67
C ALA A 147 2.38 -2.97 5.09
N LEU A 148 1.24 -2.64 5.71
CA LEU A 148 0.88 -3.07 7.07
C LEU A 148 -0.05 -4.28 7.11
N CYS A 149 -0.85 -4.48 6.06
CA CYS A 149 -1.98 -5.40 6.11
C CYS A 149 -2.04 -6.42 4.95
N VAL A 150 -1.10 -6.36 4.01
CA VAL A 150 -1.01 -7.31 2.89
C VAL A 150 0.34 -8.01 2.95
N ALA A 151 0.33 -9.35 2.99
CA ALA A 151 1.55 -10.16 3.07
C ALA A 151 2.50 -9.95 1.89
N ASN A 152 1.95 -9.68 0.71
CA ASN A 152 2.70 -9.34 -0.49
C ASN A 152 2.21 -8.00 -1.08
N PRO A 153 2.67 -6.85 -0.55
CA PRO A 153 2.17 -5.53 -0.94
C PRO A 153 2.74 -5.03 -2.29
N VAL A 154 3.52 -5.85 -3.01
CA VAL A 154 3.94 -5.53 -4.39
C VAL A 154 2.96 -6.04 -5.46
N SER A 155 1.98 -6.86 -5.08
CA SER A 155 1.08 -7.53 -6.01
C SER A 155 -0.32 -6.97 -5.92
N GLU A 156 -0.79 -6.31 -6.98
CA GLU A 156 -2.15 -5.76 -7.06
C GLU A 156 -3.21 -6.85 -6.88
N ALA A 157 -2.92 -8.08 -7.32
CA ALA A 157 -3.80 -9.24 -7.11
C ALA A 157 -3.91 -9.65 -5.63
N HIS A 158 -2.81 -9.65 -4.87
CA HIS A 158 -2.86 -9.95 -3.44
C HIS A 158 -3.55 -8.84 -2.64
N ILE A 159 -3.32 -7.58 -3.04
CA ILE A 159 -4.04 -6.44 -2.46
C ILE A 159 -5.54 -6.60 -2.72
N ALA A 160 -5.96 -6.84 -3.97
CA ALA A 160 -7.36 -7.02 -4.34
C ALA A 160 -8.00 -8.20 -3.57
N TYR A 161 -7.29 -9.31 -3.46
CA TYR A 161 -7.76 -10.49 -2.73
C TYR A 161 -8.03 -10.18 -1.26
N LYS A 162 -7.10 -9.50 -0.59
CA LYS A 162 -7.28 -9.08 0.81
C LYS A 162 -8.50 -8.16 0.97
N GLU A 163 -8.66 -7.17 0.10
CA GLU A 163 -9.78 -6.22 0.18
C GLU A 163 -11.13 -6.94 -0.01
N VAL A 164 -11.22 -7.84 -1.00
CA VAL A 164 -12.43 -8.62 -1.27
C VAL A 164 -12.75 -9.59 -0.12
N LEU A 165 -11.74 -10.23 0.46
CA LEU A 165 -11.96 -11.11 1.63
C LEU A 165 -12.42 -10.32 2.85
N GLN A 166 -11.86 -9.13 3.09
CA GLN A 166 -12.30 -8.26 4.18
C GLN A 166 -13.76 -7.87 3.99
N GLU A 167 -14.15 -7.39 2.80
CA GLU A 167 -15.54 -7.04 2.50
C GLU A 167 -16.50 -8.23 2.66
N LYS A 168 -16.11 -9.40 2.15
CA LYS A 168 -16.88 -10.64 2.30
C LYS A 168 -17.09 -10.98 3.78
N LEU A 169 -16.04 -10.92 4.58
CA LEU A 169 -16.12 -11.21 6.02
C LEU A 169 -17.04 -10.23 6.72
N THR A 170 -16.85 -8.92 6.48
CA THR A 170 -17.66 -7.83 7.02
C THR A 170 -19.16 -8.01 6.72
N GLN A 171 -19.52 -8.39 5.49
CA GLN A 171 -20.92 -8.64 5.12
C GLN A 171 -21.47 -9.93 5.73
N LEU A 172 -20.68 -11.00 5.82
CA LEU A 172 -21.13 -12.27 6.39
C LEU A 172 -21.24 -12.24 7.91
N SER A 173 -20.43 -11.44 8.58
CA SER A 173 -20.43 -11.34 10.05
C SER A 173 -21.34 -10.24 10.58
N GLU A 174 -22.11 -9.55 9.73
CA GLU A 174 -22.85 -8.33 10.13
C GLU A 174 -21.95 -7.34 10.89
N ASN A 175 -20.73 -7.12 10.41
CA ASN A 175 -19.67 -6.34 11.09
C ASN A 175 -19.17 -6.91 12.43
N GLY A 176 -19.39 -8.19 12.70
CA GLY A 176 -18.97 -8.88 13.94
C GLY A 176 -20.06 -8.92 15.01
N SER A 177 -21.33 -8.95 14.60
CA SER A 177 -22.51 -9.07 15.47
C SER A 177 -22.78 -10.51 15.91
#